data_AF-A0A7W1SZN4-F1
#
_entry.id   AF-A0A7W1SZN4-F1
#
_cell.length_a   1.000
_cell.length_b   1.000
_cell.length_c   1.000
_cell.angle_alpha   90.00
_cell.angle_beta   90.00
_cell.angle_gamma   90.00
#
_symmetry.space_group_name_H-M   'P 1'
#
loop_
_entity.id
_entity.type
_entity.pdbx_description
1 polymer ?
#
loop_
_entity_poly.entity_id
_entity_poly.type
_entity_poly.pdbx_seq_one_letter_code
_entity_poly.pdbx_strand_id
1 'polypeptide(L)'
;MAETVATGITPEVVREHGLTPEEYARVVELLGGREPTLTELGIFSVMWSEHCSYKSSRVHLKRLPTRSPRVVQGPGENAGIIDIGDGWACAFKIESHNHPSFIEPYQGAATGVGGILRDIFTMGARPVAVMDSLRFGPITAADSGNRPEATAAERSVRATESEIHKNHAILDGVVSGVAGYGNCFGVPNLGGETKFEPCYSGNPLLNAFALGLVRRDEIFYARAAGEGNPVIYVGSKTGRDGIHGATMASEEFSEASEAKRPNVQVGDPFLEKLLLEACLEAMRTGAIVAIQDMGAAGLTSSSCEMGSRGGVGIEIDLDLVPQRETGMTAYEMMLSESQERMLLVTAQGREEEVFRVFRKWGLDAAAIGAVTGDGLLRVRHHGEVVAEIPNHAIAEQAPRYDRPHNVAPHRTAPMD
;
A
#
# COMPACT_ATOMS: atom_id res chain seq x y z
N MET A 1 16.86 -26.95 -30.52
CA MET A 1 17.84 -26.51 -29.50
C MET A 1 17.45 -25.10 -29.15
N ALA A 2 16.73 -24.91 -28.05
CA ALA A 2 16.35 -23.59 -27.58
C ALA A 2 17.61 -22.96 -26.99
N GLU A 3 17.94 -21.75 -27.45
CA GLU A 3 19.04 -20.95 -26.93
C GLU A 3 18.80 -20.67 -25.45
N THR A 4 19.70 -21.15 -24.61
CA THR A 4 19.81 -20.77 -23.22
C THR A 4 20.27 -19.31 -23.17
N VAL A 5 19.31 -18.38 -23.20
CA VAL A 5 19.58 -16.97 -22.90
C VAL A 5 20.16 -16.91 -21.49
N ALA A 6 21.33 -16.31 -21.32
CA ALA A 6 22.03 -16.24 -20.04
C ALA A 6 21.15 -15.59 -18.97
N THR A 7 20.69 -16.39 -18.01
CA THR A 7 19.76 -16.05 -16.92
C THR A 7 20.50 -15.51 -15.69
N GLY A 8 21.30 -14.45 -15.84
CA GLY A 8 21.99 -13.79 -14.73
C GLY A 8 21.40 -12.41 -14.43
N ILE A 9 21.55 -11.91 -13.20
CA ILE A 9 21.13 -10.55 -12.83
C ILE A 9 22.20 -9.57 -13.33
N THR A 10 21.96 -8.98 -14.49
CA THR A 10 22.88 -8.00 -15.08
C THR A 10 22.72 -6.63 -14.43
N PRO A 11 23.73 -5.74 -14.50
CA PRO A 11 23.60 -4.35 -14.04
C PRO A 11 22.42 -3.59 -14.66
N GLU A 12 22.05 -3.95 -15.89
CA GLU A 12 20.91 -3.35 -16.59
C GLU A 12 19.59 -3.79 -15.94
N VAL A 13 19.45 -5.07 -15.61
CA VAL A 13 18.28 -5.60 -14.89
C VAL A 13 18.18 -4.96 -13.50
N VAL A 14 19.29 -4.77 -12.79
CA VAL A 14 19.31 -4.07 -11.49
C VAL A 14 18.80 -2.63 -11.63
N ARG A 15 19.26 -1.93 -12.67
CA ARG A 15 18.86 -0.54 -12.96
C ARG A 15 17.37 -0.44 -13.33
N GLU A 16 16.86 -1.39 -14.11
CA GLU A 16 15.42 -1.49 -14.44
C GLU A 16 14.55 -1.73 -13.20
N HIS A 17 15.11 -2.36 -12.16
CA HIS A 17 14.49 -2.53 -10.86
C HIS A 17 14.66 -1.32 -9.92
N GLY A 18 15.19 -0.20 -10.41
CA GLY A 18 15.30 1.04 -9.64
C GLY A 18 16.24 0.97 -8.43
N LEU A 19 17.11 -0.05 -8.38
CA LEU A 19 18.13 -0.20 -7.34
C LEU A 19 19.44 0.44 -7.78
N THR A 20 20.10 1.17 -6.86
CA THR A 20 21.47 1.63 -7.11
C THR A 20 22.47 0.47 -7.01
N PRO A 21 23.68 0.59 -7.58
CA PRO A 21 24.73 -0.44 -7.41
C PRO A 21 25.04 -0.73 -5.94
N GLU A 22 24.99 0.27 -5.07
CA GLU A 22 25.20 0.13 -3.63
C GLU A 22 24.04 -0.59 -2.95
N GLU A 23 22.79 -0.29 -3.33
CA GLU A 23 21.61 -1.01 -2.83
C GLU A 23 21.68 -2.49 -3.24
N TYR A 24 22.05 -2.78 -4.49
CA TYR A 24 22.22 -4.16 -4.96
C TYR A 24 23.34 -4.91 -4.24
N ALA A 25 24.49 -4.27 -4.02
CA ALA A 25 25.58 -4.87 -3.25
C ALA A 25 25.12 -5.23 -1.83
N ARG A 26 24.29 -4.38 -1.21
CA ARG A 26 23.68 -4.64 0.09
C ARG A 26 22.70 -5.82 0.06
N VAL A 27 21.90 -5.94 -1.01
CA VAL A 27 21.02 -7.10 -1.22
C VAL A 27 21.85 -8.39 -1.24
N VAL A 28 22.92 -8.44 -2.02
CA VAL A 28 23.81 -9.62 -2.11
C VAL A 28 24.42 -9.97 -0.75
N GLU A 29 24.86 -8.97 0.03
CA GLU A 29 25.36 -9.16 1.40
C GLU A 29 24.30 -9.80 2.32
N LEU A 30 23.07 -9.28 2.29
CA LEU A 30 21.95 -9.78 3.10
C LEU A 30 21.55 -11.22 2.76
N LEU A 31 21.79 -11.64 1.52
CA LEU A 31 21.55 -13.01 1.05
C LEU A 31 22.76 -13.94 1.31
N GLY A 32 23.78 -13.48 2.05
CA GLY A 32 24.95 -14.30 2.38
C GLY A 32 25.97 -14.40 1.22
N GLY A 33 25.99 -13.42 0.32
CA GLY A 33 26.93 -13.32 -0.79
C GLY A 33 26.48 -14.00 -2.09
N ARG A 34 25.27 -14.58 -2.13
CA ARG A 34 24.71 -15.16 -3.35
C ARG A 34 24.00 -14.12 -4.21
N GLU A 35 23.95 -14.38 -5.51
CA GLU A 35 23.13 -13.60 -6.44
C GLU A 35 21.63 -13.83 -6.12
N PRO A 36 20.79 -12.77 -6.10
CA PRO A 36 19.36 -12.92 -5.92
C PRO A 36 18.70 -13.57 -7.14
N THR A 37 17.62 -14.32 -6.94
CA THR A 37 16.73 -14.69 -8.05
C THR A 37 16.00 -13.45 -8.58
N LEU A 38 15.40 -13.54 -9.78
CA LEU A 38 14.59 -12.44 -10.31
C LEU A 38 13.43 -12.05 -9.36
N THR A 39 12.77 -13.04 -8.75
CA THR A 39 11.71 -12.82 -7.75
C THR A 39 12.25 -12.08 -6.53
N GLU A 40 13.42 -12.47 -6.02
CA GLU A 40 14.04 -11.81 -4.88
C GLU A 40 14.45 -10.37 -5.20
N LEU A 41 15.03 -10.14 -6.38
CA LEU A 41 15.36 -8.80 -6.85
C LEU A 41 14.11 -7.91 -6.93
N GLY A 42 13.00 -8.46 -7.45
CA GLY A 42 11.70 -7.80 -7.48
C GLY A 42 11.18 -7.44 -6.08
N ILE A 43 11.24 -8.38 -5.15
CA ILE A 43 10.86 -8.18 -3.75
C ILE A 43 11.67 -7.05 -3.10
N PHE A 44 13.01 -7.06 -3.25
CA PHE A 44 13.85 -5.99 -2.71
C PHE A 44 13.57 -4.64 -3.40
N SER A 45 13.46 -4.64 -4.72
CA SER A 45 13.15 -3.45 -5.52
C SER A 45 11.91 -2.72 -5.01
N VAL A 46 10.80 -3.43 -4.85
CA VAL A 46 9.54 -2.81 -4.43
C VAL A 46 9.60 -2.40 -2.97
N MET A 47 10.14 -3.25 -2.09
CA MET A 47 10.16 -2.98 -0.64
C MET A 47 11.14 -1.86 -0.27
N TRP A 48 12.20 -1.66 -1.06
CA TRP A 48 13.18 -0.58 -0.88
C TRP A 48 12.92 0.63 -1.81
N SER A 49 11.77 0.67 -2.48
CA SER A 49 11.28 1.88 -3.16
C SER A 49 11.04 3.02 -2.16
N GLU A 50 11.00 4.27 -2.64
CA GLU A 50 10.68 5.41 -1.77
C GLU A 50 9.26 5.28 -1.20
N HIS A 51 8.34 4.75 -2.00
CA HIS A 51 6.94 4.52 -1.63
C HIS A 51 6.79 3.58 -0.43
N CYS A 52 7.49 2.44 -0.41
CA CYS A 52 7.36 1.45 0.68
C CYS A 52 8.30 1.76 1.86
N SER A 53 9.55 2.14 1.59
CA SER A 53 10.57 2.25 2.65
C SER A 53 10.71 3.63 3.28
N TYR A 54 10.16 4.66 2.63
CA TYR A 54 10.31 6.06 3.04
C TYR A 54 11.80 6.44 3.18
N LYS A 55 12.68 5.90 2.33
CA LYS A 55 14.14 5.97 2.51
C LYS A 55 14.70 7.39 2.64
N SER A 56 14.05 8.39 2.06
CA SER A 56 14.44 9.80 2.17
C SER A 56 13.69 10.57 3.28
N SER A 57 12.47 10.16 3.64
CA SER A 57 11.63 10.90 4.60
C SER A 57 11.64 10.32 6.03
N ARG A 58 11.91 9.01 6.19
CA ARG A 58 11.91 8.29 7.47
C ARG A 58 12.84 8.91 8.51
N VAL A 59 13.97 9.51 8.09
CA VAL A 59 14.91 10.21 8.99
C VAL A 59 14.33 11.50 9.59
N HIS A 60 13.42 12.15 8.88
CA HIS A 60 12.74 13.37 9.31
C HIS A 60 11.48 13.05 10.11
N LEU A 61 10.68 12.08 9.65
CA LEU A 61 9.41 11.69 10.30
C LEU A 61 9.61 11.17 11.73
N LYS A 62 10.76 10.52 12.01
CA LYS A 62 11.12 10.08 13.38
C LYS A 62 11.26 11.21 14.40
N ARG A 63 11.31 12.47 13.95
CA ARG A 63 11.40 13.65 14.82
C ARG A 63 10.02 14.08 15.34
N LEU A 64 8.93 13.60 14.74
CA LEU A 64 7.59 13.99 15.15
C LEU A 64 7.23 13.39 16.53
N PRO A 65 6.61 14.16 17.44
CA PRO A 65 6.17 13.63 18.73
C PRO A 65 5.01 12.63 18.54
N THR A 66 5.15 11.44 19.10
CA THR A 66 4.19 10.33 18.91
C THR A 66 3.57 9.81 20.21
N ARG A 67 3.89 10.43 21.35
CA ARG A 67 3.48 9.94 22.68
C ARG A 67 2.42 10.83 23.29
N SER A 68 1.36 10.21 23.79
CA SER A 68 0.31 10.84 24.59
C SER A 68 -0.45 9.76 25.37
N PRO A 69 -1.03 10.04 26.55
CA PRO A 69 -1.85 9.07 27.29
C PRO A 69 -3.06 8.54 26.51
N ARG A 70 -3.50 9.26 25.47
CA ARG A 70 -4.62 8.84 24.60
C ARG A 70 -4.16 8.03 23.39
N VAL A 71 -2.88 7.98 23.07
CA VAL A 71 -2.39 7.19 21.93
C VAL A 71 -2.36 5.73 22.35
N VAL A 72 -3.24 4.93 21.74
CA VAL A 72 -3.27 3.47 21.91
C VAL A 72 -2.27 2.82 20.96
N GLN A 73 -2.25 3.27 19.71
CA GLN A 73 -1.29 2.83 18.69
C GLN A 73 -0.77 4.05 17.91
N GLY A 74 0.55 4.24 17.93
CA GLY A 74 1.24 5.26 17.13
C GLY A 74 1.68 4.72 15.76
N PRO A 75 2.61 5.40 15.06
CA PRO A 75 3.18 4.89 13.82
C PRO A 75 3.82 3.51 13.99
N GLY A 76 3.57 2.60 13.04
CA GLY A 76 4.12 1.23 13.03
C GLY A 76 3.09 0.13 12.72
N GLU A 77 1.81 0.46 12.74
CA GLU A 77 0.70 -0.39 12.27
C GLU A 77 -0.04 0.30 11.12
N ASN A 78 -1.06 -0.37 10.56
CA ASN A 78 -1.76 0.10 9.37
C ASN A 78 -2.61 1.34 9.65
N ALA A 79 -2.97 1.63 10.91
CA ALA A 79 -3.59 2.90 11.28
C ALA A 79 -3.16 3.36 12.68
N GLY A 80 -3.22 4.68 12.90
CA GLY A 80 -3.07 5.25 14.23
C GLY A 80 -4.36 5.07 15.04
N ILE A 81 -4.23 4.82 16.34
CA ILE A 81 -5.40 4.61 17.22
C ILE A 81 -5.33 5.52 18.43
N ILE A 82 -6.43 6.24 18.68
CA ILE A 82 -6.62 7.07 19.87
C ILE A 82 -7.78 6.58 20.73
N ASP A 83 -7.59 6.58 22.04
CA ASP A 83 -8.65 6.35 23.03
C ASP A 83 -9.58 7.57 23.08
N ILE A 84 -10.87 7.32 22.95
CA ILE A 84 -11.93 8.33 23.00
C ILE A 84 -12.83 8.21 24.23
N GLY A 85 -12.54 7.29 25.15
CA GLY A 85 -13.32 7.05 26.37
C GLY A 85 -14.36 5.93 26.24
N ASP A 86 -14.99 5.56 27.37
CA ASP A 86 -16.06 4.56 27.46
C ASP A 86 -15.74 3.18 26.84
N GLY A 87 -14.45 2.83 26.81
CA GLY A 87 -13.95 1.59 26.22
C GLY A 87 -13.91 1.60 24.69
N TRP A 88 -14.05 2.76 24.05
CA TRP A 88 -13.97 2.96 22.61
C TRP A 88 -12.66 3.61 22.19
N ALA A 89 -12.23 3.30 20.98
CA ALA A 89 -11.11 3.93 20.31
C ALA A 89 -11.46 4.29 18.86
N CYS A 90 -10.76 5.30 18.32
CA CYS A 90 -10.81 5.68 16.92
C CYS A 90 -9.54 5.22 16.22
N ALA A 91 -9.66 4.39 15.19
CA ALA A 91 -8.60 4.12 14.24
C ALA A 91 -8.71 5.11 13.07
N PHE A 92 -7.60 5.71 12.65
CA PHE A 92 -7.58 6.63 11.53
C PHE A 92 -6.23 6.64 10.80
N LYS A 93 -6.29 6.94 9.51
CA LYS A 93 -5.11 7.13 8.65
C LYS A 93 -5.49 8.07 7.51
N ILE A 94 -4.47 8.65 6.89
CA ILE A 94 -4.58 9.35 5.61
C ILE A 94 -3.55 8.76 4.65
N GLU A 95 -3.96 8.49 3.42
CA GLU A 95 -3.11 8.03 2.33
C GLU A 95 -3.21 8.96 1.13
N SER A 96 -2.28 8.80 0.18
CA SER A 96 -2.30 9.55 -1.08
C SER A 96 -2.29 8.62 -2.28
N HIS A 97 -3.03 8.97 -3.33
CA HIS A 97 -3.04 8.21 -4.58
C HIS A 97 -2.86 9.10 -5.82
N ASN A 98 -1.86 9.99 -5.75
CA ASN A 98 -1.64 11.09 -6.70
C ASN A 98 -1.37 10.62 -8.13
N HIS A 99 -0.34 9.77 -8.32
CA HIS A 99 0.12 9.38 -9.66
C HIS A 99 -0.96 8.59 -10.43
N PRO A 100 -1.65 7.59 -9.85
CA PRO A 100 -2.77 6.92 -10.51
C PRO A 100 -3.94 7.87 -10.81
N SER A 101 -4.26 8.79 -9.87
CA SER A 101 -5.34 9.77 -10.06
C SER A 101 -5.06 10.82 -11.14
N PHE A 102 -3.80 11.01 -11.52
CA PHE A 102 -3.46 11.84 -12.67
C PHE A 102 -3.68 11.11 -13.99
N ILE A 103 -3.38 9.81 -14.04
CA ILE A 103 -3.42 8.98 -15.25
C ILE A 103 -4.84 8.47 -15.54
N GLU A 104 -5.51 7.93 -14.53
CA GLU A 104 -6.88 7.44 -14.57
C GLU A 104 -7.62 8.00 -13.34
N PRO A 105 -8.23 9.19 -13.46
CA PRO A 105 -8.71 9.93 -12.29
C PRO A 105 -9.80 9.23 -11.49
N TYR A 106 -10.72 8.52 -12.14
CA TYR A 106 -11.79 7.81 -11.43
C TYR A 106 -11.22 6.63 -10.65
N GLN A 107 -10.47 5.78 -11.35
CA GLN A 107 -9.96 4.54 -10.78
C GLN A 107 -8.89 4.81 -9.74
N GLY A 108 -7.94 5.71 -10.02
CA GLY A 108 -6.94 6.14 -9.05
C GLY A 108 -7.55 6.74 -7.79
N ALA A 109 -8.69 7.43 -7.89
CA ALA A 109 -9.36 7.92 -6.70
C ALA A 109 -10.14 6.85 -5.95
N ALA A 110 -10.84 5.99 -6.68
CA ALA A 110 -11.61 4.90 -6.15
C ALA A 110 -10.74 3.92 -5.35
N THR A 111 -9.60 3.47 -5.92
CA THR A 111 -8.66 2.58 -5.21
C THR A 111 -7.98 3.24 -4.03
N GLY A 112 -7.84 4.58 -4.05
CA GLY A 112 -7.29 5.34 -2.93
C GLY A 112 -8.23 5.33 -1.72
N VAL A 113 -9.54 5.40 -1.98
CA VAL A 113 -10.57 5.23 -0.95
C VAL A 113 -10.66 3.79 -0.47
N GLY A 114 -10.57 2.80 -1.37
CA GLY A 114 -10.54 1.38 -0.98
C GLY A 114 -9.35 1.07 -0.08
N GLY A 115 -8.13 1.42 -0.50
CA GLY A 115 -6.91 1.22 0.30
C GLY A 115 -7.02 1.75 1.72
N ILE A 116 -7.43 3.02 1.87
CA ILE A 116 -7.54 3.62 3.20
C ILE A 116 -8.64 2.97 4.06
N LEU A 117 -9.72 2.47 3.48
CA LEU A 117 -10.75 1.74 4.21
C LEU A 117 -10.22 0.39 4.72
N ARG A 118 -9.42 -0.32 3.91
CA ARG A 118 -8.76 -1.57 4.30
C ARG A 118 -7.82 -1.41 5.48
N ASP A 119 -7.01 -0.34 5.49
CA ASP A 119 -6.16 -0.03 6.63
C ASP A 119 -6.93 0.04 7.95
N ILE A 120 -8.09 0.71 7.93
CA ILE A 120 -8.92 0.90 9.11
C ILE A 120 -9.50 -0.42 9.60
N PHE A 121 -10.10 -1.23 8.73
CA PHE A 121 -10.73 -2.46 9.17
C PHE A 121 -9.75 -3.60 9.46
N THR A 122 -8.51 -3.50 8.99
CA THR A 122 -7.41 -4.40 9.41
C THR A 122 -7.13 -4.25 10.91
N MET A 123 -7.33 -3.07 11.49
CA MET A 123 -7.21 -2.83 12.93
C MET A 123 -8.40 -3.34 13.75
N GLY A 124 -9.37 -4.02 13.12
CA GLY A 124 -10.64 -4.41 13.73
C GLY A 124 -11.66 -3.27 13.85
N ALA A 125 -11.33 -2.08 13.35
CA ALA A 125 -12.21 -0.92 13.40
C ALA A 125 -13.19 -0.90 12.25
N ARG A 126 -14.48 -0.66 12.54
CA ARG A 126 -15.47 -0.46 11.49
C ARG A 126 -15.32 0.95 10.92
N PRO A 127 -15.04 1.13 9.62
CA PRO A 127 -15.01 2.46 9.01
C PRO A 127 -16.39 3.12 9.12
N VAL A 128 -16.42 4.39 9.52
CA VAL A 128 -17.64 5.18 9.71
C VAL A 128 -17.64 6.49 8.94
N ALA A 129 -16.47 6.96 8.50
CA ALA A 129 -16.35 8.17 7.70
C ALA A 129 -15.09 8.13 6.82
N VAL A 130 -15.21 8.75 5.65
CA VAL A 130 -14.07 9.16 4.83
C VAL A 130 -14.04 10.68 4.69
N MET A 131 -12.88 11.23 4.40
CA MET A 131 -12.66 12.63 4.06
C MET A 131 -11.57 12.73 3.00
N ASP A 132 -11.54 13.82 2.24
CA ASP A 132 -10.54 14.03 1.19
C ASP A 132 -9.77 15.35 1.33
N SER A 133 -8.50 15.34 0.92
CA SER A 133 -7.72 16.55 0.71
C SER A 133 -7.24 16.56 -0.73
N LEU A 134 -7.82 17.46 -1.52
CA LEU A 134 -7.67 17.53 -2.97
C LEU A 134 -6.90 18.79 -3.38
N ARG A 135 -5.98 18.65 -4.32
CA ARG A 135 -5.27 19.76 -4.95
C ARG A 135 -5.25 19.57 -6.46
N PHE A 136 -5.70 20.58 -7.19
CA PHE A 136 -5.74 20.57 -8.65
C PHE A 136 -5.13 21.84 -9.23
N GLY A 137 -4.78 21.79 -10.52
CA GLY A 137 -4.54 23.01 -11.28
C GLY A 137 -5.83 23.81 -11.51
N PRO A 138 -5.74 25.06 -12.03
CA PRO A 138 -6.89 25.90 -12.34
C PRO A 138 -7.93 25.19 -13.21
N ILE A 139 -9.20 25.26 -12.82
CA ILE A 139 -10.35 24.73 -13.59
C ILE A 139 -11.21 25.84 -14.22
N THR A 140 -10.91 27.09 -13.90
CA THR A 140 -11.44 28.27 -14.58
C THR A 140 -10.32 29.28 -14.83
N ALA A 141 -10.56 30.22 -15.75
CA ALA A 141 -9.61 31.31 -16.00
C ALA A 141 -9.41 32.24 -14.77
N ALA A 142 -10.36 32.26 -13.83
CA ALA A 142 -10.25 33.04 -12.60
C ALA A 142 -9.33 32.37 -11.57
N ASP A 143 -9.34 31.04 -11.48
CA ASP A 143 -8.49 30.26 -10.55
C ASP A 143 -7.00 30.40 -10.88
N SER A 144 -6.67 30.69 -12.13
CA SER A 144 -5.32 30.96 -12.62
C SER A 144 -4.61 32.10 -11.89
N GLY A 145 -5.36 33.02 -11.27
CA GLY A 145 -4.83 34.25 -10.66
C GLY A 145 -4.85 34.28 -9.12
N ASN A 146 -5.40 33.27 -8.44
CA ASN A 146 -5.65 33.32 -7.01
C ASN A 146 -4.41 32.96 -6.17
N ARG A 147 -3.34 33.76 -6.31
CA ARG A 147 -2.11 33.64 -5.52
C ARG A 147 -1.83 34.95 -4.77
N PRO A 148 -2.24 35.09 -3.50
CA PRO A 148 -1.94 36.28 -2.72
C PRO A 148 -0.42 36.52 -2.58
N GLU A 149 0.38 35.45 -2.49
CA GLU A 149 1.83 35.48 -2.26
C GLU A 149 2.71 35.46 -3.54
N ALA A 150 2.12 35.34 -4.74
CA ALA A 150 2.89 35.21 -5.99
C ALA A 150 3.57 36.52 -6.42
N THR A 151 4.72 36.40 -7.06
CA THR A 151 5.38 37.52 -7.74
C THR A 151 4.57 38.00 -8.95
N ALA A 152 4.83 39.24 -9.41
CA ALA A 152 4.14 39.81 -10.59
C ALA A 152 4.34 38.97 -11.87
N ALA A 153 5.47 38.27 -11.99
CA ALA A 153 5.76 37.35 -13.09
C ALA A 153 4.93 36.07 -13.01
N GLU A 154 4.77 35.48 -11.82
CA GLU A 154 3.95 34.27 -11.61
C GLU A 154 2.46 34.53 -11.82
N ARG A 155 1.98 35.75 -11.53
CA ARG A 155 0.60 36.17 -11.84
C ARG A 155 0.33 36.38 -13.33
N SER A 156 1.37 36.40 -14.16
CA SER A 156 1.24 36.57 -15.62
C SER A 156 1.07 35.25 -16.38
N VAL A 157 1.38 34.11 -15.75
CA VAL A 157 1.19 32.77 -16.32
C VAL A 157 -0.27 32.36 -16.14
N ARG A 158 -1.07 32.52 -17.20
CA ARG A 158 -2.45 32.01 -17.23
C ARG A 158 -2.43 30.58 -17.75
N ALA A 159 -3.14 29.68 -17.05
CA ALA A 159 -3.40 28.35 -17.57
C ALA A 159 -4.08 28.45 -18.95
N THR A 160 -3.60 27.63 -19.88
CA THR A 160 -4.21 27.51 -21.21
C THR A 160 -5.59 26.86 -21.11
N GLU A 161 -6.43 27.07 -22.13
CA GLU A 161 -7.76 26.43 -22.19
C GLU A 161 -7.66 24.90 -22.16
N SER A 162 -6.62 24.34 -22.78
CA SER A 162 -6.32 22.89 -22.75
C SER A 162 -5.98 22.40 -21.34
N GLU A 163 -5.13 23.12 -20.60
CA GLU A 163 -4.81 22.78 -19.22
C GLU A 163 -6.04 22.89 -18.30
N ILE A 164 -6.85 23.94 -18.47
CA ILE A 164 -8.11 24.10 -17.73
C ILE A 164 -9.05 22.92 -17.99
N HIS A 165 -9.19 22.51 -19.25
CA HIS A 165 -10.03 21.37 -19.62
C HIS A 165 -9.50 20.07 -19.00
N LYS A 166 -8.18 19.83 -19.07
CA LYS A 166 -7.54 18.66 -18.46
C LYS A 166 -7.75 18.63 -16.94
N ASN A 167 -7.50 19.75 -16.26
CA ASN A 167 -7.68 19.88 -14.81
C ASN A 167 -9.15 19.64 -14.41
N HIS A 168 -10.09 20.14 -15.21
CA HIS A 168 -11.52 19.89 -14.99
C HIS A 168 -11.87 18.40 -15.12
N ALA A 169 -11.33 17.70 -16.13
CA ALA A 169 -11.54 16.27 -16.31
C ALA A 169 -10.95 15.43 -15.16
N ILE A 170 -9.76 15.82 -14.67
CA ILE A 170 -9.14 15.18 -13.50
C ILE A 170 -10.00 15.40 -12.25
N LEU A 171 -10.45 16.63 -11.99
CA LEU A 171 -11.32 16.93 -10.86
C LEU A 171 -12.62 16.11 -10.90
N ASP A 172 -13.29 16.08 -12.05
CA ASP A 172 -14.56 15.35 -12.22
C ASP A 172 -14.38 13.85 -11.96
N GLY A 173 -13.32 13.26 -12.55
CA GLY A 173 -13.02 11.85 -12.35
C GLY A 173 -12.64 11.52 -10.91
N VAL A 174 -11.79 12.33 -10.26
CA VAL A 174 -11.38 12.12 -8.85
C VAL A 174 -12.59 12.18 -7.92
N VAL A 175 -13.40 13.24 -8.01
CA VAL A 175 -14.58 13.40 -7.14
C VAL A 175 -15.58 12.26 -7.37
N SER A 176 -15.78 11.87 -8.64
CA SER A 176 -16.63 10.74 -8.99
C SER A 176 -16.10 9.41 -8.46
N GLY A 177 -14.78 9.19 -8.48
CA GLY A 177 -14.13 7.99 -7.96
C GLY A 177 -14.24 7.88 -6.44
N VAL A 178 -13.96 8.97 -5.72
CA VAL A 178 -14.14 9.05 -4.25
C VAL A 178 -15.59 8.75 -3.88
N ALA A 179 -16.55 9.43 -4.53
CA ALA A 179 -17.96 9.23 -4.27
C ALA A 179 -18.42 7.81 -4.65
N GLY A 180 -17.98 7.32 -5.80
CA GLY A 180 -18.34 5.99 -6.32
C GLY A 180 -17.93 4.89 -5.35
N TYR A 181 -16.69 4.90 -4.88
CA TYR A 181 -16.22 3.87 -3.95
C TYR A 181 -16.87 4.00 -2.58
N GLY A 182 -16.86 5.19 -1.97
CA GLY A 182 -17.43 5.42 -0.63
C GLY A 182 -18.93 5.11 -0.55
N ASN A 183 -19.71 5.52 -1.57
CA ASN A 183 -21.15 5.26 -1.61
C ASN A 183 -21.47 3.77 -1.75
N CYS A 184 -20.77 3.05 -2.64
CA CYS A 184 -20.97 1.62 -2.84
C CYS A 184 -20.53 0.79 -1.62
N PHE A 185 -19.42 1.17 -0.99
CA PHE A 185 -18.94 0.54 0.24
C PHE A 185 -19.85 0.85 1.45
N GLY A 186 -20.56 1.98 1.40
CA GLY A 186 -21.51 2.41 2.43
C GLY A 186 -20.87 3.21 3.57
N VAL A 187 -19.82 3.97 3.28
CA VAL A 187 -19.17 4.89 4.24
C VAL A 187 -19.27 6.32 3.71
N PRO A 188 -19.90 7.24 4.46
CA PRO A 188 -20.12 8.59 3.99
C PRO A 188 -18.82 9.39 3.94
N ASN A 189 -18.68 10.22 2.91
CA ASN A 189 -17.71 11.30 2.91
C ASN A 189 -18.27 12.48 3.70
N LEU A 190 -17.63 12.82 4.83
CA LEU A 190 -18.10 13.87 5.74
C LEU A 190 -17.56 15.26 5.38
N GLY A 191 -16.66 15.36 4.41
CA GLY A 191 -16.08 16.62 3.95
C GLY A 191 -14.59 16.50 3.67
N GLY A 192 -13.95 17.64 3.45
CA GLY A 192 -12.57 17.67 3.00
C GLY A 192 -12.06 19.08 2.78
N GLU A 193 -10.94 19.19 2.09
CA GLU A 193 -10.40 20.45 1.61
C GLU A 193 -9.97 20.38 0.14
N THR A 194 -10.43 21.33 -0.67
CA THR A 194 -10.04 21.45 -2.08
C THR A 194 -9.32 22.77 -2.31
N LYS A 195 -8.16 22.72 -2.97
CA LYS A 195 -7.46 23.93 -3.44
C LYS A 195 -7.07 23.84 -4.91
N PHE A 196 -7.05 24.99 -5.56
CA PHE A 196 -6.66 25.15 -6.95
C PHE A 196 -5.43 26.04 -7.05
N GLU A 197 -4.31 25.48 -7.50
CA GLU A 197 -3.08 26.24 -7.74
C GLU A 197 -2.34 25.72 -8.99
N PRO A 198 -1.78 26.58 -9.85
CA PRO A 198 -1.15 26.16 -11.11
C PRO A 198 -0.02 25.13 -10.98
N CYS A 199 0.66 25.02 -9.82
CA CYS A 199 1.69 24.01 -9.62
C CYS A 199 1.14 22.58 -9.64
N TYR A 200 -0.16 22.39 -9.38
CA TYR A 200 -0.81 21.08 -9.36
C TYR A 200 -1.37 20.65 -10.73
N SER A 201 -1.24 21.44 -11.80
CA SER A 201 -1.68 21.02 -13.14
C SER A 201 -0.89 19.81 -13.66
N GLY A 202 0.38 19.68 -13.27
CA GLY A 202 1.24 18.56 -13.66
C GLY A 202 1.21 17.37 -12.68
N ASN A 203 0.77 17.60 -11.44
CA ASN A 203 0.69 16.59 -10.40
C ASN A 203 -0.43 16.98 -9.40
N PRO A 204 -1.67 16.54 -9.62
CA PRO A 204 -2.75 16.74 -8.66
C PRO A 204 -2.49 15.92 -7.40
N LEU A 205 -2.93 16.44 -6.25
CA LEU A 205 -2.89 15.67 -5.01
C LEU A 205 -4.28 15.13 -4.70
N LEU A 206 -4.34 13.83 -4.46
CA LEU A 206 -5.47 13.15 -3.87
C LEU A 206 -4.98 12.50 -2.58
N ASN A 207 -5.48 13.00 -1.46
CA ASN A 207 -5.32 12.34 -0.18
C ASN A 207 -6.69 11.89 0.33
N ALA A 208 -6.81 10.61 0.69
CA ALA A 208 -8.01 10.03 1.28
C ALA A 208 -7.74 9.72 2.75
N PHE A 209 -8.61 10.20 3.63
CA PHE A 209 -8.62 9.92 5.06
C PHE A 209 -9.79 9.01 5.39
N ALA A 210 -9.59 8.06 6.30
CA ALA A 210 -10.68 7.28 6.87
C ALA A 210 -10.62 7.25 8.39
N LEU A 211 -11.79 7.15 9.00
CA LEU A 211 -12.02 7.02 10.43
C LEU A 211 -12.86 5.78 10.69
N GLY A 212 -12.43 4.94 11.62
CA GLY A 212 -13.19 3.81 12.12
C GLY A 212 -13.30 3.77 13.63
N LEU A 213 -14.32 3.08 14.12
CA LEU A 213 -14.57 2.87 15.55
C LEU A 213 -14.33 1.41 15.93
N VAL A 214 -13.70 1.21 17.08
CA VAL A 214 -13.39 -0.11 17.63
C VAL A 214 -13.50 -0.11 19.14
N ARG A 215 -13.87 -1.25 19.74
CA ARG A 215 -13.75 -1.45 21.18
C ARG A 215 -12.28 -1.64 21.54
N ARG A 216 -11.83 -1.09 22.66
CA ARG A 216 -10.42 -1.12 23.05
C ARG A 216 -9.84 -2.53 23.19
N ASP A 217 -10.67 -3.50 23.55
CA ASP A 217 -10.35 -4.92 23.69
C ASP A 217 -10.52 -5.73 22.39
N GLU A 218 -10.93 -5.10 21.29
CA GLU A 218 -11.14 -5.72 19.98
C GLU A 218 -10.16 -5.18 18.91
N ILE A 219 -9.09 -4.49 19.32
CA ILE A 219 -8.06 -3.98 18.41
C ILE A 219 -7.16 -5.13 17.94
N PHE A 220 -6.97 -5.23 16.62
CA PHE A 220 -6.07 -6.21 16.00
C PHE A 220 -4.75 -5.56 15.56
N TYR A 221 -3.68 -6.36 15.60
CA TYR A 221 -2.33 -5.97 15.20
C TYR A 221 -1.80 -6.96 14.17
N ALA A 222 -0.98 -6.49 13.24
CA ALA A 222 -0.43 -7.32 12.16
C ALA A 222 0.83 -8.09 12.61
N ARG A 223 0.72 -8.84 13.72
CA ARG A 223 1.85 -9.56 14.31
C ARG A 223 1.69 -11.07 14.15
N ALA A 224 2.31 -11.65 13.13
CA ALA A 224 2.30 -13.10 12.94
C ALA A 224 2.96 -13.81 14.14
N ALA A 225 2.38 -14.92 14.57
CA ALA A 225 2.89 -15.72 15.68
C ALA A 225 2.41 -17.18 15.56
N GLY A 226 3.07 -18.06 16.32
CA GLY A 226 2.75 -19.48 16.40
C GLY A 226 3.26 -20.25 15.19
N GLU A 227 4.41 -20.91 15.34
CA GLU A 227 4.96 -21.80 14.30
C GLU A 227 3.95 -22.89 13.93
N GLY A 228 3.77 -23.13 12.62
CA GLY A 228 2.78 -24.05 12.08
C GLY A 228 1.38 -23.46 11.92
N ASN A 229 1.13 -22.22 12.38
CA ASN A 229 -0.13 -21.54 12.09
C ASN A 229 -0.26 -21.29 10.58
N PRO A 230 -1.40 -21.64 9.97
CA PRO A 230 -1.62 -21.43 8.55
C PRO A 230 -1.71 -19.96 8.17
N VAL A 231 -1.12 -19.64 7.03
CA VAL A 231 -1.24 -18.37 6.33
C VAL A 231 -2.36 -18.50 5.30
N ILE A 232 -3.40 -17.69 5.46
CA ILE A 232 -4.63 -17.75 4.67
C ILE A 232 -4.76 -16.49 3.83
N TYR A 233 -4.88 -16.69 2.52
CA TYR A 233 -5.25 -15.68 1.55
C TYR A 233 -6.77 -15.55 1.49
N VAL A 234 -7.29 -14.33 1.47
CA VAL A 234 -8.73 -14.08 1.27
C VAL A 234 -9.00 -12.91 0.32
N GLY A 235 -10.14 -12.95 -0.35
CA GLY A 235 -10.63 -11.87 -1.21
C GLY A 235 -10.49 -12.16 -2.70
N SER A 236 -10.25 -11.12 -3.49
CA SER A 236 -10.09 -11.20 -4.96
C SER A 236 -8.98 -12.17 -5.38
N LYS A 237 -9.05 -12.69 -6.61
CA LYS A 237 -7.97 -13.51 -7.19
C LYS A 237 -6.84 -12.63 -7.73
N THR A 238 -5.61 -13.09 -7.58
CA THR A 238 -4.40 -12.40 -8.02
C THR A 238 -4.32 -12.37 -9.55
N GLY A 239 -4.12 -11.19 -10.14
CA GLY A 239 -3.90 -10.97 -11.57
C GLY A 239 -2.64 -10.12 -11.82
N ARG A 240 -2.35 -9.78 -13.07
CA ARG A 240 -1.21 -8.93 -13.46
C ARG A 240 -1.50 -7.44 -13.26
N ASP A 241 -2.08 -7.10 -12.12
CA ASP A 241 -2.52 -5.74 -11.80
C ASP A 241 -1.41 -4.99 -11.07
N GLY A 242 -1.09 -3.77 -11.52
CA GLY A 242 -0.23 -2.84 -10.78
C GLY A 242 1.20 -3.33 -10.53
N ILE A 243 1.70 -4.32 -11.27
CA ILE A 243 3.09 -4.78 -11.14
C ILE A 243 4.01 -3.59 -11.46
N HIS A 244 4.92 -3.27 -10.54
CA HIS A 244 5.75 -2.05 -10.51
C HIS A 244 5.04 -0.75 -10.11
N GLY A 245 3.80 -0.80 -9.63
CA GLY A 245 3.01 0.37 -9.21
C GLY A 245 3.71 1.24 -8.17
N ALA A 246 4.22 0.64 -7.08
CA ALA A 246 4.99 1.36 -6.05
C ALA A 246 6.29 2.02 -6.58
N THR A 247 7.00 1.34 -7.49
CA THR A 247 8.20 1.90 -8.13
C THR A 247 7.84 3.06 -9.05
N MET A 248 6.77 2.92 -9.84
CA MET A 248 6.24 3.98 -10.71
C MET A 248 5.77 5.21 -9.92
N ALA A 249 5.13 5.02 -8.77
CA ALA A 249 4.73 6.11 -7.88
C ALA A 249 5.92 6.88 -7.29
N SER A 250 7.13 6.34 -7.42
CA SER A 250 8.39 6.99 -7.01
C SER A 250 9.07 7.77 -8.15
N GLU A 251 8.53 7.76 -9.38
CA GLU A 251 9.09 8.46 -10.56
C GLU A 251 8.43 9.83 -10.81
N GLU A 252 9.12 10.72 -11.51
CA GLU A 252 8.59 12.01 -11.96
C GLU A 252 7.63 11.88 -13.17
N PHE A 253 6.70 12.82 -13.31
CA PHE A 253 5.75 12.86 -14.44
C PHE A 253 6.46 13.18 -15.75
N SER A 254 6.18 12.38 -16.78
CA SER A 254 6.63 12.60 -18.16
C SER A 254 5.51 12.32 -19.17
N GLU A 255 5.65 12.73 -20.43
CA GLU A 255 4.68 12.39 -21.51
C GLU A 255 4.50 10.87 -21.67
N ALA A 256 5.50 10.07 -21.29
CA ALA A 256 5.42 8.61 -21.28
C ALA A 256 4.44 8.05 -20.22
N SER A 257 3.91 8.89 -19.32
CA SER A 257 2.99 8.45 -18.25
C SER A 257 1.63 8.02 -18.77
N GLU A 258 1.19 8.50 -19.94
CA GLU A 258 -0.09 8.07 -20.54
C GLU A 258 -0.06 6.60 -20.98
N ALA A 259 1.11 6.09 -21.39
CA ALA A 259 1.28 4.67 -21.74
C ALA A 259 1.10 3.72 -20.53
N LYS A 260 1.12 4.27 -19.31
CA LYS A 260 0.97 3.54 -18.04
C LYS A 260 -0.49 3.38 -17.61
N ARG A 261 -1.46 3.95 -18.34
CA ARG A 261 -2.90 3.87 -18.03
C ARG A 261 -3.44 2.44 -17.83
N PRO A 262 -3.03 1.42 -18.61
CA PRO A 262 -3.47 0.04 -18.39
C PRO A 262 -3.05 -0.55 -17.04
N ASN A 263 -2.04 0.03 -16.39
CA ASN A 263 -1.55 -0.43 -15.10
C ASN A 263 -2.35 0.17 -13.93
N VAL A 264 -3.23 1.16 -14.18
CA VAL A 264 -4.09 1.71 -13.13
C VAL A 264 -5.20 0.72 -12.82
N GLN A 265 -5.29 0.37 -11.55
CA GLN A 265 -6.13 -0.72 -11.08
C GLN A 265 -7.59 -0.28 -10.97
N VAL A 266 -8.50 -1.23 -11.16
CA VAL A 266 -9.93 -1.02 -10.96
C VAL A 266 -10.33 -1.64 -9.63
N GLY A 267 -10.89 -0.84 -8.73
CA GLY A 267 -11.38 -1.35 -7.44
C GLY A 267 -12.82 -1.85 -7.52
N ASP A 268 -13.16 -2.85 -6.70
CA ASP A 268 -14.51 -3.38 -6.53
C ASP A 268 -15.04 -3.06 -5.10
N PRO A 269 -15.72 -1.92 -4.91
CA PRO A 269 -16.23 -1.53 -3.59
C PRO A 269 -17.30 -2.47 -3.04
N PHE A 270 -17.99 -3.22 -3.89
CA PHE A 270 -19.00 -4.18 -3.45
C PHE A 270 -18.33 -5.41 -2.84
N LEU A 271 -17.29 -5.91 -3.49
CA LEU A 271 -16.47 -6.99 -2.94
C LEU A 271 -15.76 -6.56 -1.67
N GLU A 272 -15.19 -5.35 -1.62
CA GLU A 272 -14.51 -4.87 -0.41
C GLU A 272 -15.48 -4.70 0.77
N LYS A 273 -16.75 -4.35 0.50
CA LYS A 273 -17.79 -4.35 1.54
C LYS A 273 -18.02 -5.75 2.11
N LEU A 274 -18.05 -6.79 1.28
CA LEU A 274 -18.13 -8.18 1.75
C LEU A 274 -16.88 -8.55 2.56
N LEU A 275 -15.70 -8.12 2.09
CA LEU A 275 -14.41 -8.36 2.74
C LEU A 275 -14.36 -7.73 4.14
N LEU A 276 -14.83 -6.48 4.30
CA LEU A 276 -14.99 -5.82 5.59
C LEU A 276 -15.82 -6.67 6.56
N GLU A 277 -17.02 -7.10 6.14
CA GLU A 277 -17.91 -7.83 7.02
C GLU A 277 -17.35 -9.21 7.40
N ALA A 278 -16.70 -9.89 6.44
CA ALA A 278 -16.04 -11.17 6.67
C ALA A 278 -14.84 -11.04 7.63
N CYS A 279 -13.99 -10.03 7.44
CA CYS A 279 -12.84 -9.78 8.32
C CYS A 279 -13.28 -9.49 9.76
N LEU A 280 -14.25 -8.59 9.96
CA LEU A 280 -14.77 -8.28 11.29
C LEU A 280 -15.51 -9.45 11.95
N GLU A 281 -16.17 -10.32 11.17
CA GLU A 281 -16.75 -11.56 11.69
C GLU A 281 -15.67 -12.61 12.04
N ALA A 282 -14.67 -12.78 11.19
CA ALA A 282 -13.56 -13.72 11.41
C ALA A 282 -12.76 -13.33 12.66
N MET A 283 -12.46 -12.05 12.86
CA MET A 283 -11.81 -11.53 14.06
C MET A 283 -12.57 -11.89 15.35
N ARG A 284 -13.90 -11.74 15.34
CA ARG A 284 -14.76 -12.06 16.50
C ARG A 284 -14.80 -13.54 16.87
N THR A 285 -14.37 -14.44 15.98
CA THR A 285 -14.23 -15.87 16.31
C THR A 285 -13.05 -16.11 17.28
N GLY A 286 -12.11 -15.17 17.36
CA GLY A 286 -10.84 -15.34 18.08
C GLY A 286 -9.90 -16.35 17.44
N ALA A 287 -10.15 -16.80 16.21
CA ALA A 287 -9.25 -17.71 15.47
C ALA A 287 -8.11 -16.97 14.75
N ILE A 288 -8.27 -15.66 14.50
CA ILE A 288 -7.29 -14.83 13.81
C ILE A 288 -6.17 -14.42 14.77
N VAL A 289 -4.93 -14.74 14.41
CA VAL A 289 -3.71 -14.37 15.13
C VAL A 289 -3.14 -13.06 14.59
N ALA A 290 -3.14 -12.91 13.28
CA ALA A 290 -2.70 -11.69 12.59
C ALA A 290 -3.52 -11.47 11.33
N ILE A 291 -3.64 -10.22 10.92
CA ILE A 291 -4.28 -9.81 9.69
C ILE A 291 -3.49 -8.66 9.09
N GLN A 292 -3.40 -8.62 7.77
CA GLN A 292 -2.74 -7.56 7.03
C GLN A 292 -3.48 -7.34 5.71
N ASP A 293 -3.63 -6.08 5.30
CA ASP A 293 -4.11 -5.76 3.96
C ASP A 293 -3.03 -6.04 2.92
N MET A 294 -3.45 -6.18 1.67
CA MET A 294 -2.55 -6.32 0.53
C MET A 294 -2.71 -5.13 -0.41
N GLY A 295 -1.92 -4.08 -0.15
CA GLY A 295 -1.81 -2.89 -1.00
C GLY A 295 -0.58 -2.93 -1.91
N ALA A 296 0.25 -1.89 -1.83
CA ALA A 296 1.51 -1.80 -2.56
C ALA A 296 2.41 -3.02 -2.26
N ALA A 297 3.03 -3.59 -3.30
CA ALA A 297 3.78 -4.84 -3.24
C ALA A 297 3.00 -6.11 -2.82
N GLY A 298 1.67 -6.04 -2.64
CA GLY A 298 0.77 -7.20 -2.50
C GLY A 298 1.22 -8.26 -1.48
N LEU A 299 1.45 -9.48 -1.97
CA LEU A 299 1.90 -10.61 -1.13
C LEU A 299 3.27 -10.37 -0.50
N THR A 300 4.14 -9.61 -1.19
CA THR A 300 5.48 -9.32 -0.69
C THR A 300 5.45 -8.50 0.59
N SER A 301 4.83 -7.32 0.56
CA SER A 301 4.76 -6.43 1.74
C SER A 301 3.99 -7.10 2.87
N SER A 302 2.81 -7.64 2.58
CA SER A 302 1.93 -8.23 3.59
C SER A 302 2.60 -9.36 4.36
N SER A 303 3.26 -10.30 3.67
CA SER A 303 3.97 -11.43 4.30
C SER A 303 5.24 -11.00 5.04
N CYS A 304 6.07 -10.14 4.44
CA CYS A 304 7.32 -9.68 5.05
C CYS A 304 7.07 -8.85 6.31
N GLU A 305 6.12 -7.92 6.25
CA GLU A 305 5.83 -7.02 7.36
C GLU A 305 5.23 -7.78 8.54
N MET A 306 4.23 -8.65 8.31
CA MET A 306 3.63 -9.41 9.40
C MET A 306 4.62 -10.36 10.06
N GLY A 307 5.49 -11.00 9.26
CA GLY A 307 6.56 -11.88 9.74
C GLY A 307 7.60 -11.11 10.54
N SER A 308 8.05 -9.95 10.03
CA SER A 308 9.01 -9.07 10.69
C SER A 308 8.50 -8.54 12.03
N ARG A 309 7.26 -8.00 12.08
CA ARG A 309 6.59 -7.55 13.32
C ARG A 309 6.44 -8.71 14.32
N GLY A 310 6.18 -9.91 13.80
CA GLY A 310 6.11 -11.17 14.55
C GLY A 310 7.42 -11.65 15.15
N GLY A 311 8.54 -11.39 14.46
CA GLY A 311 9.81 -12.06 14.72
C GLY A 311 9.80 -13.52 14.27
N VAL A 312 9.01 -13.84 13.24
CA VAL A 312 8.80 -15.19 12.70
C VAL A 312 9.08 -15.23 11.19
N GLY A 313 9.26 -16.42 10.65
CA GLY A 313 9.30 -16.65 9.21
C GLY A 313 7.90 -16.91 8.64
N ILE A 314 7.77 -16.78 7.32
CA ILE A 314 6.54 -17.05 6.57
C ILE A 314 6.92 -17.89 5.36
N GLU A 315 6.34 -19.08 5.23
CA GLU A 315 6.42 -19.88 4.01
C GLU A 315 5.13 -19.73 3.21
N ILE A 316 5.24 -19.49 1.89
CA ILE A 316 4.14 -19.39 0.95
C ILE A 316 4.37 -20.35 -0.22
N ASP A 317 3.34 -21.12 -0.57
CA ASP A 317 3.26 -21.90 -1.80
C ASP A 317 2.35 -21.18 -2.80
N LEU A 318 2.96 -20.67 -3.87
CA LEU A 318 2.28 -19.93 -4.92
C LEU A 318 1.33 -20.81 -5.74
N ASP A 319 1.52 -22.14 -5.77
CA ASP A 319 0.60 -23.04 -6.46
C ASP A 319 -0.80 -23.05 -5.81
N LEU A 320 -0.89 -22.61 -4.55
CA LEU A 320 -2.13 -22.51 -3.77
C LEU A 320 -2.78 -21.13 -3.83
N VAL A 321 -2.09 -20.11 -4.35
CA VAL A 321 -2.60 -18.75 -4.42
C VAL A 321 -3.71 -18.66 -5.47
N PRO A 322 -4.91 -18.15 -5.13
CA PRO A 322 -5.99 -17.95 -6.10
C PRO A 322 -5.59 -16.97 -7.20
N GLN A 323 -5.68 -17.41 -8.46
CA GLN A 323 -5.27 -16.65 -9.66
C GLN A 323 -6.45 -16.36 -10.59
N ARG A 324 -6.46 -15.17 -11.19
CA ARG A 324 -7.41 -14.79 -12.24
C ARG A 324 -6.86 -15.09 -13.63
N GLU A 325 -5.54 -15.07 -13.78
CA GLU A 325 -4.83 -15.29 -15.04
C GLU A 325 -3.99 -16.57 -14.98
N THR A 326 -3.87 -17.27 -16.11
CA THR A 326 -3.06 -18.48 -16.20
C THR A 326 -1.58 -18.16 -16.47
N GLY A 327 -0.69 -19.03 -16.00
CA GLY A 327 0.74 -18.95 -16.30
C GLY A 327 1.40 -17.70 -15.70
N MET A 328 0.92 -17.22 -14.56
CA MET A 328 1.60 -16.17 -13.82
C MET A 328 2.92 -16.70 -13.25
N THR A 329 3.96 -15.90 -13.35
CA THR A 329 5.27 -16.21 -12.76
C THR A 329 5.27 -15.89 -11.26
N ALA A 330 6.23 -16.45 -10.52
CA ALA A 330 6.41 -16.13 -9.11
C ALA A 330 6.63 -14.63 -8.87
N TYR A 331 7.36 -13.98 -9.78
CA TYR A 331 7.58 -12.54 -9.80
C TYR A 331 6.26 -11.77 -9.87
N GLU A 332 5.42 -12.09 -10.87
CA GLU A 332 4.13 -11.42 -11.07
C GLU A 332 3.17 -11.64 -9.91
N MET A 333 3.13 -12.85 -9.33
CA MET A 333 2.23 -13.16 -8.21
C MET A 333 2.64 -12.45 -6.93
N MET A 334 3.94 -12.41 -6.62
CA MET A 334 4.46 -11.76 -5.40
C MET A 334 4.33 -10.24 -5.45
N LEU A 335 4.44 -9.63 -6.63
CA LEU A 335 4.43 -8.18 -6.83
C LEU A 335 3.10 -7.62 -7.33
N SER A 336 2.14 -8.49 -7.64
CA SER A 336 0.80 -8.09 -8.03
C SER A 336 0.15 -7.26 -6.93
N GLU A 337 -0.39 -6.11 -7.32
CA GLU A 337 -1.08 -5.18 -6.44
C GLU A 337 -2.61 -5.28 -6.57
N SER A 338 -3.16 -6.35 -7.20
CA SER A 338 -4.61 -6.58 -7.32
C SER A 338 -5.38 -6.19 -6.05
N GLN A 339 -6.50 -5.50 -6.21
CA GLN A 339 -7.26 -4.92 -5.10
C GLN A 339 -8.10 -5.96 -4.33
N GLU A 340 -8.65 -5.53 -3.18
CA GLU A 340 -9.56 -6.30 -2.32
C GLU A 340 -9.04 -7.67 -1.86
N ARG A 341 -7.80 -7.70 -1.39
CA ARG A 341 -7.15 -8.89 -0.84
C ARG A 341 -6.62 -8.64 0.57
N MET A 342 -6.61 -9.69 1.38
CA MET A 342 -6.02 -9.67 2.72
C MET A 342 -5.22 -10.95 2.95
N LEU A 343 -4.21 -10.85 3.81
CA LEU A 343 -3.43 -11.97 4.30
C LEU A 343 -3.71 -12.15 5.80
N LEU A 344 -4.00 -13.39 6.20
CA LEU A 344 -4.35 -13.76 7.57
C LEU A 344 -3.39 -14.81 8.10
N VAL A 345 -3.12 -14.79 9.41
CA VAL A 345 -2.58 -15.92 10.14
C VAL A 345 -3.67 -16.43 11.07
N THR A 346 -3.99 -17.71 10.98
CA THR A 346 -5.06 -18.35 11.79
C THR A 346 -4.45 -19.35 12.76
N ALA A 347 -5.04 -19.50 13.95
CA ALA A 347 -4.63 -20.52 14.90
C ALA A 347 -4.82 -21.92 14.30
N GLN A 348 -3.77 -22.75 14.35
CA GLN A 348 -3.77 -24.09 13.80
C GLN A 348 -4.95 -24.94 14.33
N GLY A 349 -5.64 -25.64 13.44
CA GLY A 349 -6.82 -26.45 13.74
C GLY A 349 -8.14 -25.67 13.81
N ARG A 350 -8.12 -24.34 13.58
CA ARG A 350 -9.31 -23.47 13.54
C ARG A 350 -9.57 -22.86 12.16
N GLU A 351 -8.92 -23.37 11.12
CA GLU A 351 -9.00 -22.89 9.74
C GLU A 351 -10.43 -22.94 9.20
N GLU A 352 -11.16 -24.02 9.50
CA GLU A 352 -12.53 -24.21 9.02
C GLU A 352 -13.49 -23.18 9.62
N GLU A 353 -13.23 -22.66 10.83
CA GLU A 353 -14.02 -21.57 11.40
C GLU A 353 -13.90 -20.31 10.54
N VAL A 354 -12.68 -20.00 10.09
CA VAL A 354 -12.37 -18.87 9.22
C VAL A 354 -12.93 -19.10 7.82
N PHE A 355 -12.68 -20.25 7.20
CA PHE A 355 -13.21 -20.58 5.87
C PHE A 355 -14.73 -20.54 5.81
N ARG A 356 -15.42 -20.95 6.88
CA ARG A 356 -16.89 -20.86 6.97
C ARG A 356 -17.37 -19.41 6.97
N VAL A 357 -16.67 -18.49 7.65
CA VAL A 357 -17.00 -17.06 7.63
C VAL A 357 -16.85 -16.50 6.23
N PHE A 358 -15.71 -16.72 5.56
CA PHE A 358 -15.49 -16.20 4.21
C PHE A 358 -16.48 -16.81 3.18
N ARG A 359 -16.77 -18.11 3.26
CA ARG A 359 -17.84 -18.74 2.44
C ARG A 359 -19.21 -18.11 2.65
N LYS A 360 -19.58 -17.80 3.89
CA LYS A 360 -20.87 -17.15 4.23
C LYS A 360 -21.01 -15.81 3.51
N TRP A 361 -19.93 -15.05 3.40
CA TRP A 361 -19.88 -13.76 2.72
C TRP A 361 -19.60 -13.88 1.22
N GLY A 362 -19.50 -15.09 0.66
CA GLY A 362 -19.27 -15.32 -0.76
C GLY A 362 -17.84 -15.03 -1.23
N LEU A 363 -16.87 -15.08 -0.32
CA LEU A 363 -15.47 -14.79 -0.60
C LEU A 363 -14.63 -16.06 -0.69
N ASP A 364 -13.67 -16.06 -1.61
CA ASP A 364 -12.64 -17.09 -1.71
C ASP A 364 -11.66 -16.97 -0.54
N ALA A 365 -11.27 -18.12 0.01
CA ALA A 365 -10.26 -18.24 1.05
C ALA A 365 -9.42 -19.49 0.81
N ALA A 366 -8.10 -19.37 0.88
CA ALA A 366 -7.17 -20.47 0.65
C ALA A 366 -6.03 -20.43 1.67
N ALA A 367 -5.72 -21.57 2.29
CA ALA A 367 -4.46 -21.71 3.00
C ALA A 367 -3.33 -21.83 1.96
N ILE A 368 -2.44 -20.85 1.95
CA ILE A 368 -1.35 -20.75 0.97
C ILE A 368 0.02 -21.01 1.59
N GLY A 369 0.08 -21.27 2.89
CA GLY A 369 1.37 -21.32 3.58
C GLY A 369 1.25 -21.48 5.08
N ALA A 370 2.36 -21.26 5.78
CA ALA A 370 2.43 -21.38 7.23
C ALA A 370 3.51 -20.46 7.84
N VAL A 371 3.34 -20.15 9.12
CA VAL A 371 4.35 -19.46 9.94
C VAL A 371 5.48 -20.42 10.28
N THR A 372 6.73 -19.98 10.15
CA THR A 372 7.94 -20.75 10.46
C THR A 372 8.76 -20.11 11.58
N GLY A 373 9.62 -20.89 12.25
CA GLY A 373 10.47 -20.42 13.35
C GLY A 373 11.81 -19.79 12.94
N ASP A 374 12.16 -19.78 11.66
CA ASP A 374 13.48 -19.41 11.15
C ASP A 374 13.65 -17.93 10.77
N GLY A 375 12.57 -17.15 10.76
CA GLY A 375 12.61 -15.72 10.45
C GLY A 375 12.77 -15.39 8.97
N LEU A 376 12.61 -16.37 8.08
CA LEU A 376 12.76 -16.22 6.63
C LEU A 376 11.39 -16.07 5.95
N LEU A 377 11.29 -15.22 4.92
CA LEU A 377 10.29 -15.36 3.87
C LEU A 377 10.77 -16.46 2.92
N ARG A 378 10.03 -17.56 2.82
CA ARG A 378 10.28 -18.62 1.85
C ARG A 378 9.11 -18.72 0.89
N VAL A 379 9.37 -18.51 -0.40
CA VAL A 379 8.35 -18.60 -1.45
C VAL A 379 8.66 -19.81 -2.33
N ARG A 380 7.66 -20.67 -2.49
CA ARG A 380 7.73 -21.87 -3.32
C ARG A 380 6.79 -21.72 -4.52
N HIS A 381 7.21 -22.23 -5.66
CA HIS A 381 6.38 -22.28 -6.86
C HIS A 381 6.78 -23.48 -7.72
N HIS A 382 5.81 -24.31 -8.10
CA HIS A 382 6.04 -25.55 -8.85
C HIS A 382 7.04 -26.49 -8.16
N GLY A 383 6.97 -26.56 -6.84
CA GLY A 383 7.84 -27.39 -6.00
C GLY A 383 9.21 -26.80 -5.66
N GLU A 384 9.65 -25.75 -6.35
CA GLU A 384 10.97 -25.12 -6.17
C GLU A 384 10.92 -23.89 -5.25
N VAL A 385 12.01 -23.63 -4.52
CA VAL A 385 12.16 -22.39 -3.73
C VAL A 385 12.60 -21.26 -4.67
N VAL A 386 11.72 -20.29 -4.92
CA VAL A 386 11.94 -19.18 -5.84
C VAL A 386 12.37 -17.89 -5.15
N ALA A 387 12.16 -17.79 -3.83
CA ALA A 387 12.72 -16.74 -2.98
C ALA A 387 12.93 -17.26 -1.55
N GLU A 388 14.06 -16.91 -0.95
CA GLU A 388 14.37 -17.18 0.46
C GLU A 388 15.16 -16.02 1.06
N ILE A 389 14.47 -15.15 1.79
CA ILE A 389 15.03 -13.86 2.23
C ILE A 389 14.75 -13.64 3.73
N PRO A 390 15.68 -13.09 4.52
CA PRO A 390 15.38 -12.73 5.92
C PRO A 390 14.29 -11.65 6.01
N ASN A 391 13.16 -11.93 6.68
CA ASN A 391 12.00 -11.03 6.78
C ASN A 391 12.38 -9.64 7.29
N HIS A 392 13.13 -9.61 8.38
CA HIS A 392 13.58 -8.37 9.01
C HIS A 392 14.48 -7.53 8.08
N ALA A 393 15.26 -8.16 7.20
CA ALA A 393 16.12 -7.45 6.27
C ALA A 393 15.32 -6.69 5.21
N ILE A 394 14.25 -7.30 4.68
CA ILE A 394 13.36 -6.66 3.72
C ILE A 394 12.64 -5.48 4.38
N ALA A 395 12.00 -5.72 5.52
CA ALA A 395 11.11 -4.75 6.15
C ALA A 395 11.85 -3.57 6.80
N GLU A 396 12.97 -3.81 7.51
CA GLU A 396 13.57 -2.80 8.39
C GLU A 396 14.88 -2.20 7.87
N GLN A 397 15.63 -2.95 7.04
CA GLN A 397 16.97 -2.59 6.60
C GLN A 397 17.05 -1.88 5.25
N ALA A 398 15.91 -1.45 4.72
CA ALA A 398 15.90 -0.53 3.58
C ALA A 398 16.82 0.68 3.87
N PRO A 399 17.55 1.20 2.86
CA PRO A 399 18.44 2.34 3.02
C PRO A 399 17.77 3.56 3.67
N ARG A 400 18.60 4.42 4.27
CA ARG A 400 18.16 5.70 4.83
C ARG A 400 19.07 6.78 4.30
N TYR A 401 18.48 7.75 3.61
CA TYR A 401 19.19 8.86 3.02
C TYR A 401 18.89 10.15 3.77
N ASP A 402 19.94 10.80 4.26
CA ASP A 402 19.89 12.22 4.60
C ASP A 402 20.29 12.99 3.33
N ARG A 403 19.28 13.37 2.53
CA ARG A 403 19.51 14.01 1.24
C ARG A 403 20.08 15.42 1.46
N PRO A 404 21.03 15.88 0.62
CA PRO A 404 21.60 17.21 0.75
C PRO A 404 20.51 18.29 0.59
N HIS A 405 20.50 19.28 1.48
CA HIS A 405 19.59 20.43 1.44
C HIS A 405 20.40 21.73 1.43
N ASN A 406 20.14 22.59 0.45
CA ASN A 406 20.92 23.81 0.21
C ASN A 406 20.35 25.06 0.90
N VAL A 407 19.28 24.90 1.67
CA VAL A 407 18.56 26.00 2.33
C VAL A 407 18.36 25.65 3.80
N ALA A 408 18.75 26.55 4.69
CA ALA A 408 18.48 26.40 6.11
C ALA A 408 16.97 26.35 6.36
N PRO A 409 16.47 25.49 7.26
CA PRO A 409 15.04 25.41 7.54
C PRO A 409 14.49 26.79 7.96
N HIS A 410 13.41 27.23 7.31
CA HIS A 410 12.78 28.53 7.58
C HIS A 410 12.28 28.68 9.02
N ARG A 411 12.04 27.56 9.72
CA ARG A 411 11.62 27.51 11.12
C ARG A 411 12.29 26.33 11.81
N THR A 412 12.84 26.56 13.00
CA THR A 412 13.24 25.52 13.95
C THR A 412 12.08 25.28 14.91
N ALA A 413 11.56 24.05 14.95
CA ALA A 413 10.56 23.67 15.94
C ALA A 413 11.21 23.59 17.34
N PRO A 414 10.58 24.10 18.41
CA PRO A 414 10.97 23.77 19.76
C PRO A 414 10.65 22.28 19.97
N MET A 415 11.70 21.47 20.12
CA MET A 415 11.60 20.01 20.25
C MET A 415 11.69 19.55 21.71
N ASP A 416 11.38 20.44 22.66
CA ASP A 416 11.46 20.19 24.11
C ASP A 416 10.26 19.41 24.64
#